data_AF-A0A7S1GY23-F1
#
_entry.id   AF-A0A7S1GY23-F1
#
_cell.length_a   1.000
_cell.length_b   1.000
_cell.length_c   1.000
_cell.angle_alpha   90.00
_cell.angle_beta   90.00
_cell.angle_gamma   90.00
#
_symmetry.space_group_name_H-M   'P 1'
#
loop_
_entity.id
_entity.type
_entity.pdbx_description
1 polymer ?
#
loop_
_entity_poly.entity_id
_entity_poly.type
_entity_poly.pdbx_seq_one_letter_code
_entity_poly.pdbx_strand_id
1 'polypeptide(L)'
;GEELEKMVRFKAPRDKLVCVFNCCRVLTNALGRCPPGGGGGVSADALLPMVIYTVIACKCDTLHSQLAFVGRCRHPDRMGGELAYCYTLAMSAVSYVTSLCDR
;
A
#
# COMPACT_ATOMS: atom_id res chain seq x y z
N GLY A 1 2.64 -4.14 -8.15
CA GLY A 1 2.43 -5.49 -7.61
C GLY A 1 3.67 -5.99 -6.92
N GLU A 2 4.79 -6.06 -7.66
CA GLU A 2 6.05 -6.67 -7.22
C GLU A 2 6.55 -6.28 -5.81
N GLU A 3 6.46 -4.99 -5.43
CA GLU A 3 6.86 -4.58 -4.07
C GLU A 3 6.01 -5.23 -2.98
N LEU A 4 4.70 -5.34 -3.16
CA LEU A 4 3.80 -5.99 -2.20
C LEU A 4 4.03 -7.51 -2.13
N GLU A 5 4.37 -8.14 -3.25
CA GLU A 5 4.67 -9.58 -3.31
C GLU A 5 5.92 -9.93 -2.47
N LYS A 6 6.88 -9.00 -2.35
CA LYS A 6 8.08 -9.18 -1.52
C LYS A 6 7.74 -9.31 -0.02
N MET A 7 6.59 -8.83 0.44
CA MET A 7 6.22 -8.87 1.87
C MET A 7 6.25 -10.28 2.45
N VAL A 8 5.92 -11.31 1.66
CA VAL A 8 5.89 -12.72 2.11
C VAL A 8 7.28 -13.20 2.53
N ARG A 9 8.35 -12.66 1.93
CA ARG A 9 9.74 -13.08 2.17
C ARG A 9 10.29 -12.60 3.51
N PHE A 10 9.79 -11.48 4.01
CA PHE A 10 10.29 -10.88 5.24
C PHE A 10 9.56 -11.43 6.47
N LYS A 11 10.27 -11.61 7.58
CA LYS A 11 9.65 -11.99 8.87
C LYS A 11 9.33 -10.77 9.72
N ALA A 12 10.21 -9.75 9.71
CA ALA A 12 10.05 -8.58 10.56
C ALA A 12 8.92 -7.66 10.06
N PRO A 13 8.08 -7.11 10.98
CA PRO A 13 6.98 -6.21 10.62
C PRO A 13 7.49 -4.90 10.00
N ARG A 14 8.70 -4.47 10.39
CA ARG A 14 9.37 -3.31 9.80
C ARG A 14 9.58 -3.49 8.30
N ASP A 15 10.14 -4.61 7.91
CA ASP A 15 10.58 -4.81 6.52
C ASP A 15 9.38 -5.06 5.61
N LYS A 16 8.34 -5.72 6.12
CA LYS A 16 7.03 -5.80 5.46
C LYS A 16 6.42 -4.41 5.24
N LEU A 17 6.49 -3.51 6.23
CA LEU A 17 6.00 -2.14 6.10
C LEU A 17 6.80 -1.34 5.06
N VAL A 18 8.11 -1.58 4.94
CA VAL A 18 8.95 -0.95 3.91
C VAL A 18 8.50 -1.36 2.51
N CYS A 19 8.08 -2.61 2.28
CA CYS A 19 7.52 -3.02 0.99
C CYS A 19 6.27 -2.22 0.61
N VAL A 20 5.36 -1.99 1.58
CA VAL A 20 4.16 -1.17 1.37
C VAL A 20 4.56 0.26 1.02
N PHE A 21 5.49 0.83 1.78
CA PHE A 21 5.99 2.17 1.55
C PHE A 21 6.64 2.33 0.17
N ASN A 22 7.48 1.37 -0.24
CA ASN A 22 8.11 1.36 -1.56
C ASN A 22 7.07 1.27 -2.67
N CYS A 23 6.02 0.45 -2.49
CA CYS A 23 4.91 0.39 -3.44
C CYS A 23 4.26 1.77 -3.63
N CYS A 24 3.90 2.44 -2.54
CA CYS A 24 3.34 3.79 -2.61
C CYS A 24 4.29 4.79 -3.27
N ARG A 25 5.60 4.75 -2.96
CA ARG A 25 6.60 5.62 -3.60
C ARG A 25 6.71 5.41 -5.10
N VAL A 26 6.70 4.16 -5.56
CA VAL A 26 6.73 3.83 -7.00
C VAL A 26 5.48 4.40 -7.69
N LEU A 27 4.30 4.26 -7.08
CA LEU A 27 3.05 4.80 -7.62
C LEU A 27 3.05 6.33 -7.65
N THR A 28 3.44 6.99 -6.56
CA THR A 28 3.56 8.45 -6.48
C THR A 28 4.54 8.99 -7.52
N ASN A 29 5.69 8.33 -7.71
CA ASN A 29 6.66 8.70 -8.74
C ASN A 29 6.11 8.51 -10.16
N ALA A 30 5.34 7.46 -10.40
CA ALA A 30 4.70 7.23 -11.69
C ALA A 30 3.64 8.31 -11.98
N LEU A 31 2.83 8.67 -10.99
CA LEU A 31 1.81 9.72 -11.11
C LEU A 31 2.44 11.10 -11.33
N GLY A 32 3.55 11.41 -10.65
CA GLY A 32 4.26 12.67 -10.82
C GLY A 32 4.96 12.87 -12.17
N ARG A 33 5.11 11.80 -12.98
CA ARG A 33 5.64 11.87 -14.35
C ARG A 33 4.55 12.11 -15.40
N CYS A 34 3.28 12.05 -15.01
CA CYS A 34 2.17 12.38 -15.89
C CYS A 34 2.10 13.92 -16.04
N PRO A 35 2.07 14.47 -17.26
CA PRO A 35 2.15 15.91 -17.47
C PRO A 35 0.98 16.64 -16.79
N PRO A 36 1.25 17.74 -16.06
CA PRO A 36 0.24 18.42 -15.29
C PRO A 36 -0.71 19.22 -16.20
N GLY A 37 -2.01 18.93 -16.06
CA GLY A 37 -3.05 19.97 -16.19
C GLY A 37 -3.10 20.92 -14.97
N GLY A 38 -2.19 20.77 -14.00
CA GLY A 38 -2.07 21.67 -12.85
C GLY A 38 -0.96 21.21 -11.91
N GLY A 39 0.06 22.04 -11.71
CA GLY A 39 1.18 21.77 -10.82
C GLY A 39 0.73 21.69 -9.37
N GLY A 40 0.76 20.49 -8.81
CA GLY A 40 0.48 20.20 -7.41
C GLY A 40 0.88 18.76 -7.12
N GLY A 41 1.35 18.47 -5.91
CA GLY A 41 1.76 17.11 -5.52
C GLY A 41 0.65 16.08 -5.79
N VAL A 42 1.02 14.79 -5.82
CA VAL A 42 0.06 13.71 -6.08
C VAL A 42 -1.04 13.72 -5.03
N SER A 43 -2.27 14.02 -5.45
CA SER A 43 -3.45 13.95 -4.57
C SER A 43 -3.72 12.50 -4.15
N ALA A 44 -4.27 12.32 -2.94
CA ALA A 44 -4.76 11.04 -2.46
C ALA A 44 -5.81 10.44 -3.41
N ASP A 45 -6.62 11.27 -4.04
CA ASP A 45 -7.65 10.85 -5.01
C ASP A 45 -7.05 10.26 -6.30
N ALA A 46 -5.81 10.63 -6.64
CA ALA A 46 -5.06 10.02 -7.73
C ALA A 46 -4.32 8.75 -7.28
N LEU A 47 -3.87 8.70 -6.03
CA LEU A 47 -3.06 7.58 -5.52
C LEU A 47 -3.91 6.37 -5.12
N LEU A 48 -5.03 6.56 -4.40
CA LEU A 48 -5.83 5.46 -3.86
C LEU A 48 -6.35 4.51 -4.96
N PRO A 49 -6.91 4.97 -6.09
CA PRO A 49 -7.31 4.08 -7.19
C PRO A 49 -6.14 3.25 -7.73
N MET A 50 -4.94 3.84 -7.81
CA MET A 50 -3.74 3.14 -8.25
C MET A 50 -3.30 2.06 -7.25
N VAL A 51 -3.44 2.31 -5.94
CA VAL A 51 -3.18 1.31 -4.90
C VAL A 51 -4.20 0.16 -4.98
N ILE A 52 -5.50 0.47 -5.16
CA ILE A 52 -6.55 -0.54 -5.35
C ILE A 52 -6.25 -1.43 -6.56
N TYR A 53 -5.98 -0.81 -7.72
CA TYR A 53 -5.61 -1.55 -8.92
C TYR A 53 -4.37 -2.42 -8.68
N THR A 54 -3.37 -1.88 -7.98
CA THR A 54 -2.14 -2.62 -7.65
C THR A 54 -2.40 -3.83 -6.74
N VAL A 55 -3.35 -3.72 -5.80
CA VAL A 55 -3.77 -4.84 -4.94
C VAL A 55 -4.48 -5.91 -5.77
N ILE A 56 -5.39 -5.52 -6.67
CA ILE A 56 -6.10 -6.46 -7.58
C ILE A 56 -5.09 -7.19 -8.49
N ALA A 57 -4.10 -6.47 -9.02
CA ALA A 57 -3.08 -7.05 -9.89
C ALA A 57 -1.97 -7.81 -9.13
N CYS A 58 -1.95 -7.78 -7.80
CA CYS A 58 -0.92 -8.42 -6.98
C CYS A 58 -1.13 -9.94 -6.90
N LYS A 59 -0.07 -10.73 -7.09
CA LYS A 59 -0.15 -12.20 -7.01
C LYS A 59 -0.03 -12.75 -5.58
N CYS A 60 -0.37 -11.95 -4.57
CA CYS A 60 -0.18 -12.29 -3.17
C CYS A 60 -1.51 -12.57 -2.46
N ASP A 61 -1.91 -13.84 -2.43
CA ASP A 61 -3.18 -14.27 -1.81
C ASP A 61 -3.24 -14.00 -0.30
N THR A 62 -2.07 -13.87 0.34
CA THR A 62 -1.96 -13.65 1.79
C THR A 62 -1.87 -12.18 2.17
N LEU A 63 -2.02 -11.24 1.23
CA LEU A 63 -1.74 -9.82 1.45
C LEU A 63 -2.52 -9.22 2.63
N HIS A 64 -3.80 -9.56 2.78
CA HIS A 64 -4.61 -9.13 3.93
C HIS A 64 -3.99 -9.57 5.27
N SER A 65 -3.63 -10.85 5.40
CA SER A 65 -2.99 -11.40 6.59
C SER A 65 -1.60 -10.80 6.84
N GLN A 66 -0.83 -10.50 5.78
CA GLN A 66 0.48 -9.84 5.88
C GLN A 66 0.35 -8.42 6.44
N LEU A 67 -0.61 -7.63 5.97
CA LEU A 67 -0.85 -6.29 6.47
C LEU A 67 -1.40 -6.32 7.90
N ALA A 68 -2.34 -7.22 8.19
CA ALA A 68 -2.87 -7.43 9.55
C ALA A 68 -1.78 -7.85 10.55
N PHE A 69 -0.76 -8.62 10.10
CA PHE A 69 0.43 -8.91 10.90
C PHE A 69 1.24 -7.65 11.17
N VAL A 70 1.48 -6.80 10.17
CA VAL A 70 2.19 -5.52 10.35
C VAL A 70 1.47 -4.62 11.36
N GLY A 71 0.15 -4.46 11.24
CA GLY A 71 -0.65 -3.65 12.16
C GLY A 71 -0.61 -4.12 13.61
N ARG A 72 -0.53 -5.44 13.84
CA ARG A 72 -0.48 -6.03 15.19
C ARG A 72 0.92 -6.10 15.79
N CYS A 73 1.93 -6.29 14.95
CA CYS A 73 3.29 -6.58 15.42
C CYS A 73 4.25 -5.39 15.30
N ARG A 74 3.82 -4.26 14.71
CA ARG A 74 4.60 -3.02 14.68
C ARG A 74 4.27 -2.14 15.88
N HIS A 75 5.30 -1.68 16.60
CA HIS A 75 5.12 -0.73 17.69
C HIS A 75 4.43 0.56 17.19
N PRO A 76 3.39 1.08 17.88
CA PRO A 76 2.61 2.24 17.43
C PRO A 76 3.47 3.50 17.22
N ASP A 77 4.40 3.79 18.12
CA ASP A 77 5.35 4.92 17.97
C ASP A 77 6.25 4.83 16.73
N ARG A 78 6.30 3.65 16.10
CA ARG A 78 7.10 3.38 14.89
C ARG A 78 6.22 3.21 13.65
N MET A 79 4.93 3.55 13.77
CA MET A 79 3.91 3.58 12.72
C MET A 79 3.31 4.99 12.66
N GLY A 80 4.09 5.95 12.15
CA GLY A 80 3.70 7.36 12.03
C GLY A 80 4.08 7.97 10.68
N GLY A 81 3.58 9.18 10.42
CA GLY A 81 3.88 9.94 9.22
C GLY A 81 3.51 9.22 7.92
N GLU A 82 4.36 9.32 6.91
CA GLU A 82 4.13 8.76 5.59
C GLU A 82 3.99 7.22 5.61
N LEU A 83 4.70 6.53 6.52
CA LEU A 83 4.58 5.08 6.68
C LEU A 83 3.19 4.66 7.12
N ALA A 84 2.61 5.38 8.10
CA ALA A 84 1.25 5.12 8.57
C ALA A 84 0.23 5.44 7.47
N TYR A 85 0.43 6.53 6.74
CA TYR A 85 -0.41 6.90 5.59
C TYR A 85 -0.42 5.81 4.51
N CYS A 86 0.75 5.35 4.06
CA CYS A 86 0.87 4.27 3.07
C CYS A 86 0.24 2.95 3.56
N TYR A 87 0.43 2.63 4.85
CA TYR A 87 -0.22 1.47 5.47
C TYR A 87 -1.74 1.57 5.45
N THR A 88 -2.30 2.72 5.83
CA THR A 88 -3.74 2.97 5.79
C THR A 88 -4.29 2.86 4.37
N LEU A 89 -3.62 3.43 3.37
CA LEU A 89 -4.04 3.27 1.96
C LEU A 89 -4.06 1.81 1.52
N ALA A 90 -3.02 1.03 1.85
CA ALA A 90 -2.94 -0.37 1.50
C ALA A 90 -4.03 -1.20 2.20
N MET A 91 -4.27 -0.96 3.49
CA MET A 91 -5.35 -1.62 4.24
C MET A 91 -6.74 -1.25 3.70
N SER A 92 -6.99 0.02 3.39
CA SER A 92 -8.24 0.46 2.77
C SER A 92 -8.46 -0.19 1.41
N ALA A 93 -7.41 -0.27 0.59
CA ALA A 93 -7.47 -0.92 -0.72
C ALA A 93 -7.79 -2.41 -0.61
N VAL A 94 -7.12 -3.14 0.28
CA VAL A 94 -7.42 -4.56 0.52
C VAL A 94 -8.83 -4.74 1.06
N SER A 95 -9.24 -3.94 2.05
CA SER A 95 -10.60 -4.00 2.61
C SER A 95 -11.68 -3.74 1.56
N TYR A 96 -11.45 -2.77 0.67
CA TYR A 96 -12.34 -2.47 -0.44
C TYR A 96 -12.46 -3.68 -1.38
N VAL A 97 -11.34 -4.25 -1.83
CA VAL A 97 -11.34 -5.44 -2.70
C VAL A 97 -12.04 -6.62 -2.04
N THR A 98 -11.77 -6.90 -0.76
CA THR A 98 -12.46 -7.98 -0.02
C THR A 98 -13.97 -7.77 0.02
N SER A 99 -14.42 -6.53 0.29
CA SER A 99 -15.86 -6.21 0.30
C SER A 99 -16.57 -6.38 -1.05
N LEU A 100 -15.82 -6.42 -2.16
CA LEU A 100 -16.38 -6.70 -3.48
C LEU A 100 -16.56 -8.21 -3.71
N CYS A 101 -15.79 -9.06 -3.02
CA CYS A 101 -15.88 -10.52 -3.12
C CYS A 101 -16.92 -11.13 -2.18
N ASP A 102 -17.24 -10.45 -1.07
CA ASP A 102 -18.23 -10.90 -0.08
C ASP A 102 -19.70 -10.61 -0.48
N ARG A 103 -19.94 -10.12 -1.70
CA ARG A 103 -21.28 -9.95 -2.30
C ARG A 103 -21.54 -10.99 -3.37
#